data_AF-A0AAU6EC70-F1
#
_entry.id   AF-A0AAU6EC70-F1
#
_cell.length_a   1.000
_cell.length_b   1.000
_cell.length_c   1.000
_cell.angle_alpha   90.00
_cell.angle_beta   90.00
_cell.angle_gamma   90.00
#
_symmetry.space_group_name_H-M   'P 1'
#
loop_
_entity.id
_entity.type
_entity.pdbx_description
1 polymer ?
#
loop_
_entity_poly.entity_id
_entity_poly.type
_entity_poly.pdbx_seq_one_letter_code
_entity_poly.pdbx_strand_id
1 'polypeptide(L)'
;MPHTHPYPDRDLQEVIARNRTARQILTAFSSATLTLADIWQYLFTALDDTLTLTTQLTGLRADLARTRRRHADLIAAARATLAAHYDGEADPLFYLRDELTAQHPPTGDAG
;
A
#
# COMPACT_ATOMS: atom_id res chain seq x y z
N MET A 1 -78.14 26.24 13.39
CA MET A 1 -77.22 25.10 13.55
C MET A 1 -76.02 25.32 12.64
N PRO A 2 -74.86 25.78 13.15
CA PRO A 2 -73.61 25.67 12.42
C PRO A 2 -72.59 24.79 13.15
N HIS A 3 -71.76 24.15 12.34
CA HIS A 3 -70.86 23.05 12.68
C HIS A 3 -69.65 23.52 13.50
N THR A 4 -69.47 22.94 14.68
CA THR A 4 -68.20 22.97 15.43
C THR A 4 -67.14 22.16 14.68
N HIS A 5 -66.12 22.84 14.15
CA HIS A 5 -64.93 22.20 13.58
C HIS A 5 -63.95 21.81 14.71
N PRO A 6 -63.62 20.53 14.91
CA PRO A 6 -62.87 20.06 16.08
C PRO A 6 -61.41 19.75 15.72
N TYR A 7 -60.63 20.75 15.31
CA TYR A 7 -59.18 20.59 15.23
C TYR A 7 -58.48 21.78 15.87
N PRO A 8 -57.56 21.55 16.82
CA PRO A 8 -56.76 22.63 17.39
C PRO A 8 -55.85 23.16 16.28
N ASP A 9 -55.96 24.44 16.01
CA ASP A 9 -55.02 25.17 15.15
C ASP A 9 -53.64 25.05 15.79
N ARG A 10 -52.85 24.09 15.32
CA ARG A 10 -51.50 23.83 15.80
C ARG A 10 -50.70 25.07 15.42
N ASP A 11 -50.28 25.86 16.40
CA ASP A 11 -49.69 27.19 16.22
C ASP A 11 -48.69 27.19 15.05
N LEU A 12 -49.10 27.78 13.93
CA LEU A 12 -48.31 27.85 12.70
C LEU A 12 -46.93 28.47 12.96
N GLN A 13 -46.82 29.35 13.96
CA GLN A 13 -45.55 29.92 14.38
C GLN A 13 -44.62 28.89 15.01
N GLU A 14 -45.14 27.95 15.78
CA GLU A 14 -44.37 26.85 16.36
C GLU A 14 -43.83 25.92 15.25
N VAL A 15 -44.64 25.64 14.23
CA VAL A 15 -44.23 24.82 13.08
C VAL A 15 -43.14 25.52 12.27
N ILE A 16 -43.26 26.84 12.04
CA ILE A 16 -42.26 27.65 11.35
C ILE A 16 -40.95 27.71 12.14
N ALA A 17 -41.02 27.90 13.46
CA ALA A 17 -39.86 27.92 14.35
C ALA A 17 -39.11 26.59 14.34
N ARG A 18 -39.83 25.47 14.49
CA ARG A 18 -39.24 24.11 14.43
C ARG A 18 -38.62 23.82 13.06
N ASN A 19 -39.25 24.24 11.97
CA ASN A 19 -38.69 24.06 10.62
C ASN A 19 -37.40 24.87 10.42
N ARG A 20 -37.33 26.10 10.95
CA ARG A 20 -36.13 26.94 10.92
C ARG A 20 -34.97 26.30 11.68
N THR A 21 -35.22 25.77 12.87
CA THR A 21 -34.20 25.06 13.68
C THR A 21 -33.71 23.80 12.97
N ALA A 22 -34.61 23.00 12.41
CA ALA A 22 -34.24 21.81 11.64
C ALA A 22 -33.35 22.15 10.42
N ARG A 23 -33.67 23.24 9.71
CA ARG A 23 -32.85 23.74 8.59
C ARG A 23 -31.48 24.23 9.04
N GLN A 24 -31.38 24.95 10.14
CA GLN A 24 -30.08 25.40 10.69
C GLN A 24 -29.18 24.24 11.09
N ILE A 25 -29.75 23.19 11.71
CA ILE A 25 -29.02 21.96 12.04
C ILE A 25 -28.53 21.27 10.75
N LEU A 26 -29.39 21.14 9.74
CA LEU A 26 -29.01 20.57 8.44
C LEU A 26 -27.92 21.38 7.74
N THR A 27 -27.99 22.71 7.74
CA THR A 27 -26.95 23.56 7.13
C THR A 27 -25.62 23.45 7.86
N ALA A 28 -25.63 23.41 9.20
CA ALA A 28 -24.42 23.22 10.01
C ALA A 28 -23.82 21.81 9.87
N PHE A 29 -24.66 20.79 9.70
CA PHE A 29 -24.20 19.43 9.43
C PHE A 29 -23.60 19.33 8.02
N SER A 30 -24.25 19.92 7.00
CA SER A 30 -23.75 19.96 5.62
C SER A 30 -22.40 20.67 5.48
N SER A 31 -22.13 21.71 6.28
CA SER A 31 -20.82 22.38 6.28
C SER A 31 -19.72 21.59 7.00
N ALA A 32 -20.06 20.77 7.99
CA ALA A 32 -19.13 19.87 8.67
C ALA A 32 -18.91 18.54 7.94
N THR A 33 -19.87 18.09 7.11
CA THR A 33 -19.71 16.87 6.31
C THR A 33 -18.65 17.02 5.22
N LEU A 34 -18.41 18.24 4.71
CA LEU A 34 -17.28 18.51 3.80
C LEU A 34 -15.94 18.30 4.52
N THR A 35 -15.78 18.82 5.74
CA THR A 35 -14.54 18.63 6.52
C THR A 35 -14.35 17.19 6.99
N LEU A 36 -15.43 16.48 7.32
CA LEU A 36 -15.36 15.06 7.67
C LEU A 36 -15.08 14.17 6.46
N ALA A 37 -15.66 14.48 5.30
CA ALA A 37 -15.37 13.78 4.04
C ALA A 37 -13.90 13.96 3.64
N ASP A 38 -13.35 15.17 3.76
CA ASP A 38 -11.94 15.45 3.53
C ASP A 38 -11.05 14.65 4.50
N ILE A 39 -11.37 14.62 5.79
CA ILE A 39 -10.64 13.83 6.79
C ILE A 39 -10.67 12.33 6.47
N TRP A 40 -11.84 11.79 6.07
CA TRP A 40 -11.95 10.40 5.66
C TRP A 40 -11.12 10.12 4.40
N GLN A 41 -11.14 11.02 3.42
CA GLN A 41 -10.33 10.90 2.22
C GLN A 41 -8.84 10.89 2.55
N TYR A 42 -8.36 11.83 3.37
CA TYR A 42 -6.97 11.85 3.86
C TYR A 42 -6.60 10.56 4.59
N LEU A 43 -7.49 10.03 5.44
CA LEU A 43 -7.26 8.78 6.14
C LEU A 43 -7.15 7.61 5.18
N PHE A 44 -8.07 7.48 4.21
CA PHE A 44 -8.02 6.42 3.22
C PHE A 44 -6.77 6.50 2.35
N THR A 45 -6.39 7.70 1.90
CA THR A 45 -5.13 7.91 1.15
C THR A 45 -3.92 7.53 1.99
N ALA A 46 -3.85 7.96 3.25
CA ALA A 46 -2.74 7.61 4.14
C ALA A 46 -2.66 6.09 4.39
N LEU A 47 -3.81 5.41 4.52
CA LEU A 47 -3.84 3.95 4.65
C LEU A 47 -3.36 3.26 3.37
N ASP A 48 -3.79 3.71 2.20
CA ASP A 48 -3.33 3.17 0.91
C ASP A 48 -1.83 3.39 0.68
N ASP A 49 -1.33 4.58 1.03
CA ASP A 49 0.10 4.90 1.00
C ASP A 49 0.91 3.97 1.91
N THR A 50 0.43 3.71 3.14
CA THR A 50 1.13 2.78 4.06
C THR A 50 1.18 1.35 3.52
N LEU A 51 0.12 0.88 2.86
CA LEU A 51 0.11 -0.43 2.21
C LEU A 51 1.08 -0.49 1.03
N THR A 52 1.12 0.57 0.21
CA THR A 52 2.05 0.72 -0.91
C THR A 52 3.49 0.70 -0.43
N LEU A 53 3.83 1.51 0.59
CA LEU A 53 5.17 1.57 1.18
C LEU A 53 5.59 0.23 1.81
N THR A 54 4.67 -0.47 2.48
CA THR A 54 4.95 -1.79 3.07
C THR A 54 5.27 -2.82 1.99
N THR A 55 4.54 -2.78 0.86
CA THR A 55 4.79 -3.65 -0.30
C THR A 55 6.15 -3.36 -0.91
N GLN A 56 6.47 -2.08 -1.13
CA GLN A 56 7.78 -1.66 -1.66
C GLN A 56 8.94 -2.05 -0.74
N LEU A 57 8.79 -1.84 0.59
CA LEU A 57 9.79 -2.23 1.57
C LEU A 57 10.02 -3.75 1.58
N THR A 58 8.96 -4.53 1.45
CA THR A 58 9.04 -5.99 1.37
C THR A 58 9.78 -6.43 0.11
N GLY A 59 9.48 -5.81 -1.04
CA GLY A 59 10.20 -6.03 -2.30
C GLY A 59 11.69 -5.68 -2.17
N LEU A 60 12.01 -4.50 -1.64
CA LEU A 60 13.39 -4.05 -1.47
C LEU A 60 14.19 -4.96 -0.50
N ARG A 61 13.54 -5.46 0.55
CA ARG A 61 14.16 -6.43 1.47
C ARG A 61 14.44 -7.76 0.76
N ALA A 62 13.53 -8.24 -0.07
CA ALA A 62 13.74 -9.44 -0.87
C ALA A 62 14.89 -9.24 -1.87
N ASP A 63 14.97 -8.09 -2.53
CA ASP A 63 16.05 -7.74 -3.45
C ASP A 63 17.40 -7.68 -2.75
N LEU A 64 17.47 -7.02 -1.59
CA LEU A 64 18.67 -6.96 -0.79
C LEU A 64 19.13 -8.36 -0.34
N ALA A 65 18.20 -9.22 0.09
CA ALA A 65 18.50 -10.59 0.45
C ALA A 65 19.05 -11.40 -0.74
N ARG A 66 18.45 -11.24 -1.93
CA ARG A 66 18.93 -11.88 -3.16
C ARG A 66 20.33 -11.41 -3.54
N THR A 67 20.60 -10.10 -3.50
CA THR A 67 21.93 -9.54 -3.80
C THR A 67 22.99 -10.00 -2.80
N ARG A 68 22.67 -10.02 -1.50
CA ARG A 68 23.58 -10.52 -0.47
C ARG A 68 23.91 -12.00 -0.66
N ARG A 69 22.94 -12.81 -1.05
CA ARG A 69 23.14 -14.22 -1.37
C ARG A 69 24.06 -14.39 -2.59
N ARG A 70 23.74 -13.76 -3.72
CA ARG A 70 24.59 -13.77 -4.93
C ARG A 70 26.05 -13.36 -4.65
N HIS A 71 26.24 -12.35 -3.81
CA HIS A 71 27.57 -11.92 -3.41
C HIS A 71 28.29 -12.98 -2.56
N ALA A 72 27.60 -13.61 -1.60
CA ALA A 72 28.16 -14.69 -0.80
C ALA A 72 28.54 -15.90 -1.67
N ASP A 73 27.69 -16.26 -2.63
CA ASP A 73 27.90 -17.36 -3.56
C ASP A 73 29.11 -17.09 -4.47
N LEU A 74 29.28 -15.86 -4.98
CA LEU A 74 30.48 -15.45 -5.72
C LEU A 74 31.76 -15.52 -4.88
N ILE A 75 31.71 -15.10 -3.62
CA ILE A 75 32.86 -15.23 -2.71
C ILE A 75 33.21 -16.71 -2.49
N ALA A 76 32.20 -17.56 -2.33
CA ALA A 76 32.40 -19.00 -2.19
C ALA A 76 33.03 -19.60 -3.45
N ALA A 77 32.52 -19.26 -4.64
CA ALA A 77 33.07 -19.70 -5.91
C ALA A 77 34.52 -19.23 -6.11
N ALA A 78 34.84 -17.96 -5.79
CA ALA A 78 36.21 -17.45 -5.87
C ALA A 78 37.16 -18.19 -4.91
N ARG A 79 36.70 -18.50 -3.69
CA ARG A 79 37.47 -19.31 -2.73
C ARG A 79 37.68 -20.74 -3.22
N ALA A 80 36.64 -21.36 -3.79
CA ALA A 80 36.72 -22.69 -4.39
C ALA A 80 37.73 -22.72 -5.55
N THR A 81 37.68 -21.73 -6.45
CA THR A 81 38.66 -21.58 -7.54
C THR A 81 40.09 -21.46 -7.02
N LEU A 82 40.33 -20.67 -5.96
CA LEU A 82 41.67 -20.57 -5.38
C LEU A 82 42.14 -21.90 -4.79
N ALA A 83 41.29 -22.58 -4.02
CA ALA A 83 41.61 -23.88 -3.45
C ALA A 83 41.92 -24.92 -4.54
N ALA A 84 41.06 -25.03 -5.54
CA ALA A 84 41.25 -25.92 -6.69
C ALA A 84 42.55 -25.63 -7.46
N HIS A 85 42.94 -24.36 -7.56
CA HIS A 85 44.23 -23.99 -8.15
C HIS A 85 45.43 -24.48 -7.32
N TYR A 86 45.37 -24.34 -5.99
CA TYR A 86 46.41 -24.86 -5.09
C TYR A 86 46.50 -26.38 -5.12
N ASP A 87 45.36 -27.06 -5.25
CA ASP A 87 45.28 -28.53 -5.32
C ASP A 87 45.68 -29.08 -6.71
N GLY A 88 45.92 -28.20 -7.69
CA GLY A 88 46.34 -28.58 -9.04
C GLY A 88 45.22 -29.16 -9.90
N GLU A 89 43.96 -28.84 -9.61
CA GLU A 89 42.84 -29.22 -10.47
C GLU A 89 43.04 -28.70 -11.91
N ALA A 90 42.56 -29.47 -12.89
CA ALA A 90 42.76 -29.15 -14.30
C ALA A 90 42.01 -27.90 -14.78
N ASP A 91 40.88 -27.57 -14.14
CA ASP A 91 40.06 -26.41 -14.48
C ASP A 91 39.49 -25.70 -13.23
N PRO A 92 40.32 -24.99 -12.44
CA PRO A 92 39.86 -24.30 -11.23
C PRO A 92 38.87 -23.16 -11.52
N LEU A 93 38.90 -22.60 -12.73
CA LEU A 93 37.98 -21.53 -13.16
C LEU A 93 36.57 -22.03 -13.41
N PHE A 94 36.34 -23.35 -13.42
CA PHE A 94 35.01 -23.94 -13.54
C PHE A 94 34.03 -23.36 -12.51
N TYR A 95 34.40 -23.33 -11.22
CA TYR A 95 33.52 -22.85 -10.14
C TYR A 95 33.06 -21.40 -10.33
N LEU A 96 33.95 -20.51 -10.77
CA LEU A 96 33.59 -19.11 -11.01
C LEU A 96 32.68 -18.95 -12.25
N ARG A 97 32.95 -19.71 -13.32
CA ARG A 97 32.12 -19.67 -14.53
C ARG A 97 30.72 -20.25 -14.27
N ASP A 98 30.64 -21.33 -13.52
CA ASP A 98 29.38 -21.96 -13.13
C ASP A 98 28.53 -20.97 -12.32
N GLU A 99 29.10 -20.34 -11.30
CA GLU A 99 28.38 -19.36 -10.48
C GLU A 99 27.95 -18.12 -11.31
N LEU A 100 28.80 -17.60 -12.18
CA LEU A 100 28.43 -16.48 -13.06
C LEU A 100 27.28 -16.86 -14.02
N THR A 101 27.28 -18.08 -14.53
CA THR A 101 26.22 -18.61 -15.40
C THR A 101 24.94 -18.84 -14.61
N ALA A 102 25.02 -19.31 -13.37
CA ALA A 102 23.87 -19.48 -12.47
C ALA A 102 23.21 -18.13 -12.12
N GLN A 103 24.00 -17.07 -11.99
CA GLN A 103 23.49 -15.72 -11.71
C GLN A 103 22.94 -14.99 -12.95
N HIS A 104 23.47 -15.30 -14.13
CA HIS A 104 23.06 -14.77 -15.42
C HIS A 104 22.75 -15.90 -16.38
N PRO A 105 21.67 -16.68 -16.13
CA PRO A 105 21.29 -17.73 -17.06
C PRO A 105 21.04 -17.07 -18.42
N PRO A 106 21.48 -17.71 -19.53
CA PRO A 106 21.17 -17.18 -20.86
C PRO A 106 19.67 -16.99 -20.93
N THR A 107 19.24 -15.76 -21.22
CA THR A 107 17.84 -15.43 -21.44
C THR A 107 17.37 -16.31 -22.58
N GLY A 108 16.73 -17.44 -22.28
CA GLY A 108 16.13 -18.28 -23.30
C GLY A 108 15.12 -17.42 -24.02
N ASP A 109 15.30 -17.25 -25.33
CA ASP A 109 14.37 -16.57 -26.22
C ASP A 109 12.94 -17.10 -25.94
N ALA A 110 12.13 -16.26 -25.29
CA ALA A 110 10.70 -16.46 -25.24
C ALA A 110 10.13 -15.97 -26.58
N GLY A 111 10.21 -16.85 -27.58
CA GLY A 111 9.41 -16.78 -28.80
C GLY A 111 7.99 -17.31 -28.57
#